data_AF-A0A0C2FF16-F1
#
_entry.id   AF-A0A0C2FF16-F1
#
_cell.length_a   1.000
_cell.length_b   1.000
_cell.length_c   1.000
_cell.angle_alpha   90.00
_cell.angle_beta   90.00
_cell.angle_gamma   90.00
#
_symmetry.space_group_name_H-M   'P 1'
#
loop_
_entity.id
_entity.type
_entity.pdbx_description
1 polymer ?
#
loop_
_entity_poly.entity_id
_entity_poly.type
_entity_poly.pdbx_seq_one_letter_code
_entity_poly.pdbx_strand_id
1 'polypeptide(L)'
;MWICTRKLKIFQDFVVEYAVGFITFFAPGLSIPIRQLVMPFHQLIGMMIFVAVSITVGMGISERAAWKHTCWTKGRELCGQQAVANLVGVCVFFYSVLVLILVANPRWKRRPLPEEESLHQLTATTSHD
;
A
#
# COMPACT_ATOMS: atom_id res chain seq x y z
N MET A 1 -14.40 16.33 -11.33
CA MET A 1 -13.78 15.66 -12.50
C MET A 1 -12.41 15.05 -12.17
N TRP A 2 -11.44 15.85 -11.70
CA TRP A 2 -10.04 15.43 -11.46
C TRP A 2 -9.77 14.40 -10.35
N ILE A 3 -10.70 14.22 -9.42
CA ILE A 3 -10.58 13.24 -8.33
C ILE A 3 -11.14 11.87 -8.73
N CYS A 4 -12.19 11.83 -9.56
CA CYS A 4 -12.77 10.58 -10.04
C CYS A 4 -11.81 9.82 -10.97
N THR A 5 -11.11 10.54 -11.86
CA THR A 5 -10.08 9.95 -12.73
C THR A 5 -8.86 9.45 -11.96
N ARG A 6 -8.46 10.14 -10.88
CA ARG A 6 -7.37 9.70 -9.99
C ARG A 6 -7.72 8.44 -9.20
N LYS A 7 -8.96 8.31 -8.70
CA LYS A 7 -9.42 7.11 -7.99
C LYS A 7 -9.39 5.86 -8.88
N LEU A 8 -9.81 6.00 -10.14
CA LEU A 8 -9.80 4.90 -11.10
C LEU A 8 -8.37 4.42 -11.43
N LYS A 9 -7.42 5.36 -11.53
CA LYS A 9 -6.02 5.02 -11.82
C LYS A 9 -5.35 4.25 -10.70
N ILE A 10 -5.54 4.68 -9.45
CA ILE A 10 -4.99 3.95 -8.27
C ILE A 10 -5.58 2.53 -8.19
N PHE A 11 -6.87 2.37 -8.48
CA PHE A 11 -7.50 1.06 -8.52
C PHE A 11 -6.90 0.16 -9.60
N GLN A 12 -6.69 0.69 -10.81
CA GLN A 12 -6.03 -0.05 -11.88
C GLN A 12 -4.62 -0.48 -11.49
N ASP A 13 -3.82 0.42 -10.92
CA ASP A 13 -2.45 0.12 -10.48
C ASP A 13 -2.45 -0.97 -9.38
N PHE A 14 -3.41 -0.94 -8.45
CA PHE A 14 -3.60 -2.00 -7.44
C PHE A 14 -3.93 -3.37 -8.05
N VAL A 15 -4.82 -3.42 -9.05
CA VAL A 15 -5.21 -4.69 -9.71
C VAL A 15 -4.02 -5.30 -10.44
N VAL A 16 -3.22 -4.48 -11.13
CA VAL A 16 -2.00 -4.94 -11.81
C VAL A 16 -1.00 -5.47 -10.79
N GLU A 17 -0.74 -4.72 -9.72
CA GLU A 17 0.20 -5.11 -8.66
C GLU A 17 -0.21 -6.44 -7.99
N TYR A 18 -1.52 -6.60 -7.73
CA TYR A 18 -2.08 -7.84 -7.19
C TYR A 18 -1.90 -9.01 -8.16
N ALA A 19 -2.22 -8.82 -9.44
CA ALA A 19 -2.09 -9.88 -10.44
C ALA A 19 -0.64 -10.32 -10.63
N VAL A 20 0.29 -9.37 -10.72
CA VAL A 20 1.73 -9.66 -10.80
C VAL A 20 2.17 -10.42 -9.57
N GLY A 21 1.90 -9.90 -8.36
CA GLY A 21 2.28 -10.56 -7.11
C GLY A 21 1.72 -11.98 -6.99
N PHE A 22 0.46 -12.19 -7.38
CA PHE A 22 -0.18 -13.51 -7.40
C PHE A 22 0.54 -14.47 -8.36
N ILE A 23 0.80 -14.04 -9.59
CA ILE A 23 1.48 -14.88 -10.59
C ILE A 23 2.92 -15.21 -10.14
N THR A 24 3.69 -14.23 -9.66
CA THR A 24 5.10 -14.45 -9.28
C THR A 24 5.29 -15.23 -7.99
N PHE A 25 4.50 -14.96 -6.95
CA PHE A 25 4.76 -15.48 -5.60
C PHE A 25 3.79 -16.56 -5.14
N PHE A 26 2.59 -16.67 -5.72
CA PHE A 26 1.63 -17.71 -5.37
C PHE A 26 1.67 -18.90 -6.34
N ALA A 27 1.79 -18.66 -7.66
CA ALA A 27 1.82 -19.75 -8.62
C ALA A 27 3.19 -20.50 -8.59
N PRO A 28 3.21 -21.85 -8.55
CA PRO A 28 4.44 -22.64 -8.38
C PRO A 28 5.33 -22.75 -9.64
N GLY A 29 5.09 -21.97 -10.69
CA GLY A 29 5.74 -22.13 -11.99
C GLY A 29 6.91 -21.19 -12.34
N LEU A 30 7.19 -20.17 -11.51
CA LEU A 30 8.23 -19.18 -11.83
C LEU A 30 9.57 -19.49 -11.15
N SER A 31 10.65 -19.28 -11.90
CA SER A 31 12.01 -19.52 -11.45
C SER A 31 12.41 -18.58 -10.31
N ILE A 32 13.25 -19.09 -9.40
CA ILE A 32 13.80 -18.35 -8.26
C ILE A 32 14.44 -17.01 -8.65
N PRO A 33 15.29 -16.89 -9.69
CA PRO A 33 15.92 -15.62 -10.04
C PRO A 33 14.90 -14.54 -10.44
N ILE A 34 13.81 -14.91 -11.12
CA ILE A 34 12.76 -13.95 -11.48
C ILE A 34 12.06 -13.43 -10.23
N ARG A 35 11.75 -14.32 -9.27
CA ARG A 35 11.13 -13.93 -7.99
C ARG A 35 12.02 -12.98 -7.20
N GLN A 36 13.33 -13.22 -7.15
CA GLN A 36 14.30 -12.35 -6.49
C GLN A 36 14.38 -10.97 -7.16
N LEU A 37 14.34 -10.93 -8.50
CA LEU A 37 14.37 -9.68 -9.26
C LEU A 37 13.09 -8.85 -9.06
N VAL A 38 11.92 -9.48 -9.06
CA VAL A 38 10.61 -8.78 -8.97
C VAL A 38 10.29 -8.34 -7.54
N MET A 39 10.73 -9.08 -6.52
CA MET A 39 10.43 -8.79 -5.12
C MET A 39 10.69 -7.34 -4.65
N PRO A 40 11.84 -6.69 -4.92
CA PRO A 40 12.06 -5.31 -4.50
C PRO A 40 11.11 -4.32 -5.17
N PHE A 41 10.75 -4.55 -6.45
CA PHE A 41 9.80 -3.70 -7.16
C PHE A 41 8.39 -3.86 -6.62
N HIS A 42 7.94 -5.10 -6.38
CA HIS A 42 6.64 -5.40 -5.79
C HIS A 42 6.48 -4.71 -4.41
N GLN A 43 7.51 -4.80 -3.56
CA GLN A 43 7.49 -4.12 -2.26
C GLN A 43 7.43 -2.60 -2.38
N LEU A 44 8.23 -2.01 -3.28
CA LEU A 44 8.25 -0.57 -3.50
C LEU A 44 6.92 -0.06 -4.05
N ILE A 45 6.39 -0.69 -5.10
CA ILE A 45 5.14 -0.30 -5.75
C ILE A 45 3.98 -0.44 -4.77
N GLY A 46 3.91 -1.55 -4.02
CA GLY A 46 2.91 -1.74 -2.97
C GLY A 46 2.92 -0.62 -1.92
N MET A 47 4.10 -0.20 -1.44
CA MET A 47 4.21 0.94 -0.50
C MET A 47 3.75 2.26 -1.14
N MET A 48 4.12 2.52 -2.38
CA MET A 48 3.72 3.73 -3.11
C MET A 48 2.20 3.79 -3.33
N ILE A 49 1.57 2.68 -3.70
CA ILE A 49 0.11 2.56 -3.83
C ILE A 49 -0.56 2.83 -2.48
N PHE A 50 -0.04 2.27 -1.39
CA PHE A 50 -0.60 2.49 -0.05
C PHE A 50 -0.56 3.97 0.37
N VAL A 51 0.54 4.68 0.08
CA VAL A 51 0.65 6.13 0.29
C VAL A 51 -0.37 6.89 -0.57
N ALA A 52 -0.47 6.56 -1.86
CA ALA A 52 -1.41 7.21 -2.78
C ALA A 52 -2.89 7.01 -2.36
N VAL A 53 -3.25 5.82 -1.88
CA VAL A 53 -4.58 5.53 -1.32
C VAL A 53 -4.82 6.36 -0.07
N SER A 54 -3.84 6.47 0.83
CA SER A 54 -3.95 7.26 2.07
C SER A 54 -4.24 8.74 1.78
N ILE A 55 -3.50 9.34 0.83
CA ILE A 55 -3.75 10.72 0.37
C ILE A 55 -5.14 10.83 -0.26
N THR A 56 -5.56 9.84 -1.03
CA THR A 56 -6.89 9.82 -1.69
C THR A 56 -8.05 9.73 -0.70
N VAL A 57 -7.87 9.03 0.42
CA VAL A 57 -8.83 9.02 1.53
C VAL A 57 -8.90 10.41 2.16
N GLY A 58 -7.76 11.03 2.47
CA GLY A 58 -7.70 12.40 3.02
C GLY A 58 -8.36 13.44 2.12
N MET A 59 -8.12 13.38 0.80
CA MET A 59 -8.78 14.24 -0.19
C MET A 59 -10.30 14.00 -0.20
N GLY A 60 -10.76 12.76 -0.15
CA GLY A 60 -12.19 12.44 -0.15
C GLY A 60 -12.92 12.93 1.11
N ILE A 61 -12.29 12.81 2.28
CA ILE A 61 -12.81 13.37 3.53
C ILE A 61 -12.90 14.89 3.43
N SER A 62 -11.85 15.55 2.94
CA SER A 62 -11.78 17.00 2.79
C SER A 62 -12.81 17.55 1.80
N GLU A 63 -12.98 16.87 0.66
CA GLU A 63 -13.96 17.22 -0.37
C GLU A 63 -15.39 17.11 0.15
N ARG A 64 -15.70 16.01 0.85
CA ARG A 64 -17.01 15.84 1.49
C ARG A 64 -17.24 16.89 2.58
N ALA A 65 -16.21 17.20 3.37
CA ALA A 65 -16.30 18.22 4.40
C ALA A 65 -16.57 19.61 3.82
N ALA A 66 -15.86 19.99 2.76
CA ALA A 66 -16.02 21.29 2.10
C ALA A 66 -17.42 21.53 1.53
N TRP A 67 -18.10 20.48 1.02
CA TRP A 67 -19.42 20.63 0.40
C TRP A 67 -20.60 20.34 1.33
N LYS A 68 -20.41 19.57 2.41
CA LYS A 68 -21.51 19.17 3.31
C LYS A 68 -21.46 19.83 4.68
N HIS A 69 -20.30 20.29 5.16
CA HIS A 69 -20.21 20.97 6.45
C HIS A 69 -20.13 22.49 6.24
N THR A 70 -21.23 23.19 6.53
CA THR A 70 -21.32 24.65 6.36
C THR A 70 -21.09 25.44 7.65
N CYS A 71 -20.94 24.75 8.79
CA CYS A 71 -20.83 25.37 10.10
C CYS A 71 -19.61 26.28 10.24
N TRP A 72 -18.47 25.83 9.72
CA TRP A 72 -17.25 26.63 9.74
C TRP A 72 -17.40 27.91 8.91
N THR A 73 -17.99 27.82 7.72
CA THR A 73 -18.15 28.95 6.80
C THR A 73 -19.20 29.96 7.27
N LYS A 74 -20.27 29.49 7.93
CA LYS A 74 -21.39 30.35 8.35
C LYS A 74 -21.25 30.88 9.78
N GLY A 75 -20.83 30.04 10.72
CA GLY A 75 -20.77 30.36 12.15
C GLY A 75 -19.36 30.44 12.72
N ARG A 76 -18.32 30.03 11.97
CA ARG A 76 -16.95 29.81 12.48
C ARG A 76 -16.89 28.85 13.67
N GLU A 77 -17.84 27.92 13.72
CA GLU A 77 -17.94 26.92 14.77
C GLU A 77 -17.56 25.53 14.24
N LEU A 78 -16.90 24.75 15.09
CA LEU A 78 -16.59 23.35 14.82
C LEU A 78 -17.80 22.48 15.17
N CYS A 79 -18.64 22.22 14.18
CA CYS A 79 -19.71 21.23 14.31
C CYS A 79 -19.17 19.83 14.59
N GLY A 80 -19.91 19.05 15.38
CA GLY A 80 -19.54 17.67 15.72
C GLY A 80 -19.26 16.79 14.49
N GLN A 81 -20.01 16.96 13.40
CA GLN A 81 -19.75 16.24 12.14
C GLN A 81 -18.35 16.53 11.56
N GLN A 82 -17.91 17.79 11.60
CA GLN A 82 -16.60 18.20 11.10
C GLN A 82 -15.48 17.76 12.05
N ALA A 83 -15.72 17.79 13.37
CA ALA A 83 -14.80 17.25 14.35
C ALA A 83 -14.58 15.74 14.14
N VAL A 84 -15.64 14.96 13.93
CA VAL A 84 -15.55 13.52 13.64
C VAL A 84 -14.83 13.27 12.31
N ALA A 85 -15.14 14.02 11.25
CA ALA A 85 -14.47 13.86 9.95
C ALA A 85 -12.96 14.11 10.05
N ASN A 86 -12.55 15.15 10.78
CA ASN A 86 -11.14 15.47 11.00
C ASN A 86 -10.45 14.40 11.86
N LEU A 87 -11.10 13.94 12.93
CA LEU A 87 -10.58 12.87 13.79
C LEU A 87 -10.33 11.59 12.98
N VAL A 88 -11.30 11.18 12.16
CA VAL A 88 -11.15 10.02 11.28
C VAL A 88 -9.98 10.22 10.30
N GLY A 89 -9.86 11.41 9.70
CA GLY A 89 -8.75 11.75 8.83
C GLY A 89 -7.39 11.59 9.52
N VAL A 90 -7.23 12.14 10.73
CA VAL A 90 -6.00 12.03 11.53
C VAL A 90 -5.71 10.57 11.89
N CYS A 91 -6.72 9.81 12.34
CA CYS A 91 -6.57 8.40 12.67
C CYS A 91 -6.10 7.58 11.45
N VAL A 92 -6.65 7.84 10.26
CA VAL A 92 -6.23 7.17 9.02
C VAL A 92 -4.78 7.49 8.69
N PHE A 93 -4.36 8.76 8.75
CA PHE A 93 -2.97 9.12 8.48
C PHE A 93 -2.01 8.52 9.50
N PHE A 94 -2.38 8.55 10.78
CA PHE A 94 -1.57 7.94 11.84
C PHE A 94 -1.41 6.43 11.63
N TYR A 95 -2.50 5.73 11.31
CA TYR A 95 -2.46 4.32 10.93
C TYR A 95 -1.53 4.07 9.73
N SER A 96 -1.67 4.86 8.66
CA SER A 96 -0.83 4.69 7.48
C SER A 96 0.66 4.89 7.76
N VAL A 97 1.02 5.88 8.59
CA VAL A 97 2.41 6.11 9.00
C VAL A 97 2.95 4.93 9.80
N LEU A 98 2.18 4.42 10.77
CA LEU A 98 2.59 3.26 11.55
C LEU A 98 2.83 2.03 10.69
N VAL A 99 1.94 1.75 9.72
CA VAL A 99 2.09 0.64 8.78
C VAL A 99 3.36 0.81 7.93
N LEU A 100 3.62 2.02 7.42
CA LEU A 100 4.82 2.28 6.62
C LEU A 100 6.11 2.12 7.43
N ILE A 101 6.14 2.57 8.69
CA ILE A 101 7.28 2.34 9.59
C ILE A 101 7.49 0.84 9.82
N LEU A 102 6.40 0.08 10.02
CA LEU A 102 6.46 -1.36 10.23
C LEU A 102 7.04 -2.09 9.01
N VAL A 103 6.53 -1.76 7.81
CA VAL A 103 6.93 -2.40 6.55
C VAL A 103 8.35 -1.99 6.14
N ALA A 104 8.74 -0.74 6.34
CA ALA A 104 10.05 -0.23 5.94
C ALA A 104 11.20 -0.65 6.89
N ASN A 105 10.91 -1.17 8.08
CA ASN A 105 11.96 -1.54 9.04
C ASN A 105 12.55 -2.92 8.71
N PRO A 106 13.81 -3.02 8.27
CA PRO A 106 14.41 -4.31 7.90
C PRO A 106 14.56 -5.26 9.10
N ARG A 107 14.59 -4.74 10.32
CA ARG A 107 14.67 -5.55 11.56
C ARG A 107 13.46 -6.44 11.78
N TRP A 108 12.30 -6.06 11.24
CA TRP A 108 11.05 -6.82 11.35
C TRP A 108 10.76 -7.67 10.12
N LYS A 109 11.68 -7.72 9.15
CA LYS A 109 11.52 -8.54 7.96
C LYS A 109 11.52 -10.03 8.36
N ARG A 110 10.60 -10.78 7.77
CA ARG A 110 10.51 -12.24 7.93
C ARG A 110 11.84 -12.89 7.54
N ARG A 111 12.37 -13.75 8.42
CA ARG A 111 13.55 -14.59 8.12
C ARG A 111 13.13 -15.75 7.20
N PRO A 112 13.97 -16.16 6.24
CA PRO A 112 13.68 -17.32 5.39
C PRO A 112 13.52 -18.57 6.26
N LEU A 113 12.64 -19.47 5.84
CA LEU A 113 12.54 -20.80 6.45
C LEU A 113 13.73 -21.65 5.99
N PRO A 114 14.22 -22.59 6.81
CA PRO A 114 15.37 -23.43 6.46
C PRO A 114 15.14 -24.30 5.19
N GLU A 115 13.88 -24.63 4.87
CA GLU A 115 13.52 -25.33 3.63
C GLU A 115 13.70 -24.50 2.36
N GLU A 116 13.54 -23.17 2.46
CA GLU A 116 13.78 -22.26 1.34
C GLU A 116 15.29 -22.08 1.12
N GLU A 117 16.06 -22.06 2.21
CA GLU A 117 17.52 -21.95 2.17
C GLU A 117 18.18 -23.16 1.49
N SER A 118 17.70 -24.38 1.78
CA SER A 118 18.19 -25.59 1.11
C SER A 118 17.81 -25.63 -0.37
N LEU A 119 16.63 -25.15 -0.76
CA LEU A 119 16.22 -25.05 -2.17
C LEU A 119 17.09 -24.05 -2.94
N HIS A 120 17.44 -22.93 -2.31
CA HIS A 120 18.38 -21.95 -2.88
C HIS A 120 19.78 -22.55 -3.10
N GLN A 121 20.28 -23.34 -2.15
CA GLN A 121 21.56 -24.04 -2.26
C GLN A 121 21.55 -25.10 -3.36
N LEU A 122 20.51 -25.95 -3.43
CA LEU A 122 20.38 -26.95 -4.49
C LEU A 122 20.38 -26.30 -5.88
N THR A 123 19.60 -25.24 -6.06
CA THR A 123 19.53 -24.52 -7.34
C THR A 123 20.87 -23.90 -7.74
N ALA A 124 21.65 -23.41 -6.77
CA ALA A 124 22.99 -22.87 -7.02
C ALA A 124 23.96 -23.98 -7.50
N THR A 125 23.94 -25.15 -6.85
CA THR A 125 24.78 -26.29 -7.25
C THR A 125 24.44 -26.79 -8.65
N THR A 126 23.16 -26.91 -9.01
CA THR A 126 22.72 -27.38 -10.33
C THR A 126 23.06 -26.41 -11.47
N SER A 127 23.35 -25.14 -11.18
CA SER A 127 23.76 -24.17 -12.21
C SER A 127 25.25 -24.21 -12.57
N HIS A 128 26.06 -24.96 -11.81
CA HIS A 128 27.50 -25.10 -11.98
C HIS A 128 27.93 -26.40 -12.69
N ASP A 129 26.98 -27.29 -12.98
CA ASP A 129 27.14 -28.51 -13.78
C ASP A 129 26.53 -28.33 -15.18
#